data_AF-A0A840E9X6-F1
#
_entry.id   AF-A0A840E9X6-F1
#
_cell.length_a   1.000
_cell.length_b   1.000
_cell.length_c   1.000
_cell.angle_alpha   90.00
_cell.angle_beta   90.00
_cell.angle_gamma   90.00
#
_symmetry.space_group_name_H-M   'P 1'
#
loop_
_entity.id
_entity.type
_entity.pdbx_description
1 polymer ?
#
loop_
_entity_poly.entity_id
_entity_poly.type
_entity_poly.pdbx_seq_one_letter_code
_entity_poly.pdbx_strand_id
1 'polypeptide(L)'
;MSDHTENDLIFIRLLRSQLGQEWSVAKPYILEQLPPHIDPKELGKYVDESDSPGIHINEWGVEPRFYAHRDSRRLLEFYQIRSLKY
;
A
#
# COMPACT_ATOMS: atom_id res chain seq x y z
N MET A 1 -2.71 -8.70 17.96
CA MET A 1 -3.00 -9.44 16.72
C MET A 1 -3.92 -8.54 15.93
N SER A 2 -3.46 -8.01 14.81
CA SER A 2 -4.18 -6.96 14.07
C SER A 2 -5.46 -7.54 13.48
N ASP A 3 -6.60 -7.09 13.99
CA ASP A 3 -7.90 -7.22 13.33
C ASP A 3 -7.81 -6.50 11.98
N HIS A 4 -7.39 -7.21 10.94
CA HIS A 4 -7.48 -6.71 9.59
C HIS A 4 -8.97 -6.67 9.24
N THR A 5 -9.52 -5.46 9.19
CA THR A 5 -10.89 -5.24 8.75
C THR A 5 -11.06 -5.82 7.35
N GLU A 6 -12.27 -6.28 7.00
CA GLU A 6 -12.57 -6.81 5.66
C GLU A 6 -12.16 -5.82 4.53
N ASN A 7 -12.28 -4.52 4.82
CA ASN A 7 -11.81 -3.41 3.98
C ASN A 7 -10.30 -3.48 3.69
N ASP A 8 -9.47 -3.79 4.70
CA ASP A 8 -8.02 -3.89 4.56
C ASP A 8 -7.65 -5.00 3.58
N LEU A 9 -8.35 -6.14 3.66
CA LEU A 9 -8.12 -7.27 2.77
C LEU A 9 -8.48 -6.91 1.32
N ILE A 10 -9.51 -6.09 1.10
CA ILE A 10 -9.90 -5.60 -0.23
C ILE A 10 -8.79 -4.72 -0.81
N PHE A 11 -8.33 -3.72 -0.07
CA PHE A 11 -7.24 -2.84 -0.51
C PHE A 11 -5.96 -3.61 -0.79
N ILE A 12 -5.55 -4.51 0.12
CA ILE A 12 -4.34 -5.32 -0.03
C ILE A 12 -4.43 -6.20 -1.28
N ARG A 13 -5.58 -6.84 -1.55
CA ARG A 13 -5.77 -7.69 -2.73
C ARG A 13 -5.68 -6.88 -4.03
N LEU A 14 -6.36 -5.74 -4.09
CA LEU A 14 -6.33 -4.87 -5.26
C LEU A 14 -4.91 -4.34 -5.52
N LEU A 15 -4.23 -3.85 -4.49
CA LEU A 15 -2.85 -3.37 -4.59
C LEU A 15 -1.88 -4.46 -5.04
N ARG A 16 -1.98 -5.67 -4.46
CA ARG A 16 -1.13 -6.81 -4.84
C ARG A 16 -1.29 -7.21 -6.31
N SER A 17 -2.50 -7.08 -6.85
CA SER A 17 -2.75 -7.40 -8.27
C SER A 17 -2.05 -6.43 -9.23
N GLN A 18 -1.68 -5.23 -8.75
CA GLN A 18 -1.08 -4.17 -9.54
C GLN A 18 0.41 -3.97 -9.24
N LEU A 19 1.06 -4.88 -8.51
CA LEU A 19 2.48 -4.76 -8.21
C LEU A 19 3.34 -4.71 -9.47
N GLY A 20 4.33 -3.82 -9.44
CA GLY A 20 5.23 -3.55 -10.56
C GLY A 20 4.66 -2.66 -11.65
N GLN A 21 3.35 -2.35 -11.64
CA GLN A 21 2.76 -1.37 -12.57
C GLN A 21 3.13 0.06 -12.16
N GLU A 22 3.14 0.98 -13.11
CA GLU A 22 3.24 2.41 -12.81
C GLU A 22 2.03 2.86 -11.98
N TRP A 23 2.28 3.64 -10.93
CA TRP A 23 1.26 4.08 -10.00
C TRP A 23 0.18 4.94 -10.66
N SER A 24 0.57 5.76 -11.64
CA SER A 24 -0.35 6.53 -12.49
C SER A 24 -1.36 5.66 -13.24
N VAL A 25 -1.03 4.40 -13.52
CA VAL A 25 -1.88 3.41 -14.19
C VAL A 25 -2.63 2.56 -13.17
N ALA A 26 -1.94 2.12 -12.11
CA ALA A 26 -2.52 1.28 -11.06
C ALA A 26 -3.60 2.01 -10.25
N LYS A 27 -3.39 3.28 -9.89
CA LYS A 27 -4.30 4.04 -9.03
C LYS A 27 -5.71 4.17 -9.63
N PRO A 28 -5.91 4.64 -10.88
CA PRO A 28 -7.24 4.69 -11.49
C PRO A 28 -7.92 3.33 -11.53
N TYR A 29 -7.19 2.28 -11.89
CA TYR A 29 -7.71 0.91 -11.93
C TYR A 29 -8.19 0.43 -10.55
N ILE A 30 -7.39 0.66 -9.51
CA ILE A 30 -7.76 0.30 -8.13
C ILE A 30 -9.04 1.03 -7.72
N LEU A 31 -9.12 2.33 -7.98
CA LEU A 31 -10.28 3.15 -7.63
C LEU A 31 -11.56 2.72 -8.36
N GLU A 32 -11.46 2.28 -9.61
CA GLU A 32 -12.60 1.76 -10.38
C GLU A 32 -13.10 0.41 -9.85
N GLN A 33 -12.20 -0.41 -9.32
CA GLN A 33 -12.53 -1.74 -8.78
C GLN A 33 -12.94 -1.71 -7.30
N LEU A 34 -12.97 -0.54 -6.66
CA LEU A 34 -13.38 -0.43 -5.26
C LEU A 34 -14.88 -0.72 -5.11
N PRO A 35 -15.27 -1.58 -4.15
CA PRO A 35 -16.68 -1.75 -3.79
C PRO A 35 -17.30 -0.43 -3.32
N PRO A 36 -18.61 -0.23 -3.52
CA PRO A 36 -19.29 1.04 -3.23
C PRO A 36 -19.32 1.42 -1.74
N HIS A 37 -19.05 0.47 -0.84
CA HIS A 37 -19.00 0.69 0.61
C HIS A 37 -17.60 1.08 1.12
N ILE A 38 -16.59 1.08 0.26
CA ILE A 38 -15.21 1.41 0.61
C ILE A 38 -14.93 2.88 0.24
N ASP A 39 -14.41 3.66 1.18
CA ASP A 39 -14.01 5.04 0.92
C ASP A 39 -12.65 5.08 0.19
N PRO A 40 -12.57 5.61 -1.05
CA PRO A 40 -11.32 5.79 -1.79
C PRO A 40 -10.21 6.51 -1.02
N LYS A 41 -10.56 7.39 -0.06
CA LYS A 41 -9.58 8.14 0.74
C LYS A 41 -8.75 7.23 1.65
N GLU A 42 -9.25 6.04 1.98
CA GLU A 42 -8.51 5.08 2.80
C GLU A 42 -7.31 4.47 2.07
N LEU A 43 -7.22 4.60 0.74
CA LEU A 43 -6.07 4.13 -0.03
C LEU A 43 -4.74 4.73 0.46
N GLY A 44 -4.75 5.98 0.92
CA GLY A 44 -3.57 6.66 1.48
C GLY A 44 -3.03 6.03 2.77
N LYS A 45 -3.81 5.15 3.43
CA LYS A 45 -3.32 4.34 4.55
C LYS A 45 -2.36 3.23 4.09
N TYR A 46 -2.47 2.81 2.82
CA TYR A 46 -1.78 1.65 2.27
C TYR A 46 -0.67 2.02 1.28
N VAL A 47 -0.76 3.21 0.67
CA VAL A 47 0.21 3.71 -0.29
C VAL A 47 0.61 5.13 0.09
N ASP A 48 1.92 5.35 0.28
CA ASP A 48 2.48 6.69 0.39
C ASP A 48 2.62 7.31 -1.01
N GLU A 49 1.87 8.37 -1.26
CA GLU A 49 1.86 9.13 -2.53
C GLU A 49 2.67 10.43 -2.47
N SER A 50 3.40 10.68 -1.37
CA SER A 50 4.19 11.90 -1.25
C SER A 50 5.34 11.95 -2.28
N ASP A 51 5.79 13.16 -2.63
CA ASP A 51 6.92 13.36 -3.56
C ASP A 51 8.24 12.77 -3.05
N SER A 52 8.30 12.43 -1.77
CA SER A 52 9.42 11.78 -1.10
C SER A 52 8.89 10.60 -0.30
N PRO A 53 8.44 9.52 -0.97
CA PRO A 53 7.83 8.39 -0.30
C PRO A 53 8.88 7.76 0.62
N GLY A 54 8.59 7.79 1.91
CA GLY A 54 9.52 7.38 2.96
C GLY A 54 9.06 6.08 3.58
N ILE A 55 9.99 5.17 3.90
CA ILE A 55 9.67 4.06 4.79
C ILE A 55 9.53 4.67 6.19
N HIS A 56 8.31 5.05 6.57
CA HIS A 56 8.02 5.53 7.92
C HIS A 56 7.98 4.34 8.87
N ILE A 57 9.11 4.08 9.53
CA ILE A 57 9.20 3.07 10.58
C ILE A 57 8.72 3.72 11.88
N ASN A 58 7.47 3.46 12.26
CA ASN A 58 6.98 3.78 13.59
C ASN A 58 7.44 2.73 14.62
N GLU A 59 7.07 2.92 15.89
CA GLU A 59 7.41 2.04 17.03
C GLU A 59 6.99 0.57 16.82
N TRP A 60 6.10 0.32 15.86
CA TRP A 60 5.52 -0.98 15.52
C TRP A 60 6.05 -1.57 14.21
N GLY A 61 6.94 -0.85 13.51
CA GLY A 61 7.83 -1.43 12.50
C GLY A 61 7.41 -1.34 11.04
N VAL A 62 6.62 -0.33 10.62
CA VAL A 62 6.49 0.30 9.27
C VAL A 62 5.03 0.68 8.96
N GLU A 63 4.80 1.92 8.53
CA GLU A 63 3.60 2.41 7.82
C GLU A 63 4.07 3.10 6.54
N PRO A 64 3.55 2.81 5.32
CA PRO A 64 2.60 1.79 4.84
C PRO A 64 3.25 0.55 4.16
N ARG A 65 2.46 -0.47 3.78
CA ARG A 65 2.98 -1.73 3.17
C ARG A 65 3.36 -1.59 1.69
N PHE A 66 2.69 -0.69 0.97
CA PHE A 66 2.91 -0.48 -0.46
C PHE A 66 3.38 0.94 -0.74
N TYR A 67 4.15 1.12 -1.82
CA TYR A 67 4.77 2.40 -2.15
C TYR A 67 4.76 2.65 -3.65
N ALA A 68 4.49 3.89 -4.05
CA ALA A 68 4.83 4.35 -5.38
C ALA A 68 6.33 4.71 -5.39
N HIS A 69 7.17 3.86 -5.97
CA HIS A 69 8.62 4.08 -5.98
C HIS A 69 8.97 5.40 -6.67
N ARG A 70 9.81 6.24 -6.06
CA ARG A 70 10.07 7.61 -6.52
C ARG A 70 10.59 7.69 -7.96
N ASP A 71 11.60 6.89 -8.28
CA ASP A 71 12.30 7.01 -9.57
C ASP A 71 11.61 6.21 -10.68
N SER A 72 11.13 5.03 -10.34
CA SER A 72 10.49 4.11 -11.30
C SER A 72 8.98 4.34 -11.42
N ARG A 73 8.40 5.10 -10.48
CA ARG A 73 6.96 5.33 -10.33
C ARG A 73 6.13 4.06 -10.18
N ARG A 74 6.76 2.92 -9.89
CA ARG A 74 6.09 1.62 -9.81
C ARG A 74 5.54 1.35 -8.42
N LEU A 75 4.39 0.68 -8.35
CA LEU A 75 3.83 0.17 -7.11
C LEU A 75 4.66 -1.03 -6.62
N LEU A 76 5.22 -0.94 -5.43
CA LEU A 76 6.02 -2.00 -4.80
C LEU A 76 5.42 -2.40 -3.45
N GLU A 77 5.60 -3.66 -3.05
CA GLU A 77 5.27 -4.17 -1.71
C GLU A 77 6.57 -4.32 -0.91
N PHE A 78 6.60 -3.80 0.32
CA PHE A 78 7.66 -4.10 1.27
C PHE A 78 7.18 -5.15 2.27
N TYR A 79 7.97 -6.21 2.42
CA TYR A 79 7.77 -7.16 3.49
C TYR A 79 8.47 -6.63 4.74
N GLN A 80 7.73 -6.53 5.84
CA GLN A 80 8.31 -6.32 7.16
C GLN A 80 9.34 -7.45 7.38
N ILE A 81 10.64 -7.11 7.38
CA ILE A 81 11.65 -8.01 7.91
C ILE A 81 11.33 -8.09 9.39
N ARG A 82 10.66 -9.18 9.83
CA ARG A 82 10.69 -9.56 11.24
C ARG A 82 12.17 -9.71 11.55
N SER A 83 12.69 -8.78 12.33
CA SER A 83 14.09 -8.72 12.70
C SER A 83 14.63 -10.12 12.96
N LEU A 84 15.70 -10.48 12.24
CA LEU A 84 16.61 -11.51 12.66
C LEU A 84 16.98 -11.17 14.11
N LYS A 85 16.43 -11.93 15.06
CA LYS A 85 16.90 -11.92 16.43
C LYS A 85 18.34 -12.43 16.39
N TYR A 86 19.30 -11.52 16.47
CA TYR A 86 20.66 -11.84 16.89
C TYR A 86 20.72 -11.79 18.42
#